data_AF-A0AAD7CTY6-F1
#
_entry.id   AF-A0AAD7CTY6-F1
#
_cell.length_a   1.000
_cell.length_b   1.000
_cell.length_c   1.000
_cell.angle_alpha   90.00
_cell.angle_beta   90.00
_cell.angle_gamma   90.00
#
_symmetry.space_group_name_H-M   'P 1'
#
loop_
_entity.id
_entity.type
_entity.pdbx_description
1 polymer ?
#
loop_
_entity_poly.entity_id
_entity_poly.type
_entity_poly.pdbx_seq_one_letter_code
_entity_poly.pdbx_strand_id
1 'polypeptide(L)'
;MSALRIAFNSLNQHKLRKLCLMTQSTAYKLIRKRKMETKKYRELLNRKATKRNMVLAQNAVADPSDELPSEGKIWKATKHKDVSRSIHFFLWMMVHDSYKIGRYCDKISGSEQQGVCEKCGVTESMDHIMTKCTEPGQEQVWGLASDLWKLKTGAELPKPTTAQIMACAAIKRRDAGTTRLFRILVSESAFLVWRLRNERVINKENPTSARAIHNRWLKLINNRLGLDRAMTNEHKYGKRAVKKTLVLKTWCKVLKNEDDLPKDWTRETEVLVGIG
;
A
#
# COMPACT_ATOMS: atom_id res chain seq x y z
N MET A 1 26.13 -54.00 30.41
CA MET A 1 25.47 -52.71 30.74
C MET A 1 26.29 -51.45 30.38
N SER A 2 27.24 -51.47 29.43
CA SER A 2 28.12 -50.29 29.18
C SER A 2 28.00 -49.66 27.77
N ALA A 3 27.75 -50.42 26.71
CA ALA A 3 27.75 -49.85 25.35
C ALA A 3 26.45 -49.14 24.92
N LEU A 4 25.28 -49.54 25.46
CA LEU A 4 23.98 -48.94 25.12
C LEU A 4 23.71 -47.59 25.81
N ARG A 5 24.38 -47.27 26.93
CA ARG A 5 24.26 -45.96 27.61
C ARG A 5 25.07 -44.85 26.94
N ILE A 6 26.15 -45.19 26.22
CA ILE A 6 27.03 -44.21 25.58
C ILE A 6 26.41 -43.69 24.26
N ALA A 7 25.73 -44.56 23.50
CA ALA A 7 25.04 -44.17 22.27
C ALA A 7 23.83 -43.23 22.52
N PHE A 8 23.13 -43.41 23.65
CA PHE A 8 21.99 -42.56 24.02
C PHE A 8 22.41 -41.14 24.45
N ASN A 9 23.64 -40.96 24.96
CA ASN A 9 24.17 -39.66 25.39
C ASN A 9 24.78 -38.83 24.24
N SER A 10 25.39 -39.47 23.23
CA SER A 10 26.02 -38.79 22.10
C SER A 10 25.00 -38.20 21.09
N LEU A 11 23.93 -38.95 20.77
CA LEU A 11 22.87 -38.52 19.85
C LEU A 11 21.99 -37.39 20.42
N ASN A 12 21.90 -37.28 21.74
CA ASN A 12 21.14 -36.23 22.42
C ASN A 12 21.94 -34.95 22.64
N GLN A 13 23.24 -35.04 22.99
CA GLN A 13 24.07 -33.83 23.21
C GLN A 13 24.19 -32.96 21.96
N HIS A 14 24.30 -33.54 20.77
CA HIS A 14 24.40 -32.76 19.53
C HIS A 14 23.09 -32.04 19.17
N LYS A 15 21.94 -32.67 19.44
CA LYS A 15 20.61 -32.03 19.29
C LYS A 15 20.37 -30.97 20.36
N LEU A 16 20.80 -31.22 21.59
CA LEU A 16 20.73 -30.27 22.72
C LEU A 16 21.64 -29.05 22.48
N ARG A 17 22.87 -29.23 21.98
CA ARG A 17 23.75 -28.13 21.57
C ARG A 17 23.12 -27.25 20.48
N LYS A 18 22.43 -27.85 19.50
CA LYS A 18 21.69 -27.10 18.46
C LYS A 18 20.51 -26.30 19.03
N LEU A 19 19.87 -26.78 20.10
CA LEU A 19 18.80 -26.07 20.81
C LEU A 19 19.35 -24.93 21.67
N CYS A 20 20.49 -25.09 22.34
CA CYS A 20 21.13 -24.04 23.14
C CYS A 20 21.59 -22.83 22.30
N LEU A 21 21.90 -23.03 21.01
CA LEU A 21 22.26 -21.96 20.07
C LEU A 21 21.06 -21.36 19.33
N MET A 22 19.86 -21.88 19.58
CA MET A 22 18.65 -21.44 18.89
C MET A 22 18.14 -20.13 19.47
N THR A 23 18.25 -19.06 18.68
CA THR A 23 17.57 -17.80 19.03
C THR A 23 16.06 -17.94 18.87
N GLN A 24 15.29 -17.10 19.57
CA GLN A 24 13.84 -16.97 19.36
C GLN A 24 13.50 -16.75 17.87
N SER A 25 14.32 -15.98 17.15
CA SER A 25 14.11 -15.73 15.72
C SER A 25 14.27 -17.00 14.87
N THR A 26 15.25 -17.83 15.19
CA THR A 26 15.49 -19.12 14.51
C THR A 26 14.40 -20.12 14.86
N ALA A 27 14.02 -20.20 16.14
CA ALA A 27 12.91 -21.02 16.61
C ALA A 27 11.60 -20.66 15.90
N TYR A 28 11.26 -19.36 15.85
CA TYR A 28 10.07 -18.87 15.17
C TYR A 28 10.07 -19.22 13.67
N LYS A 29 11.21 -19.04 12.97
CA LYS A 29 11.33 -19.42 11.55
C LYS A 29 11.09 -20.92 11.34
N LEU A 30 11.63 -21.78 12.21
CA LEU A 30 11.46 -23.23 12.13
C LEU A 30 10.01 -23.66 12.40
N ILE A 31 9.40 -23.14 13.47
CA ILE A 31 7.99 -23.40 13.81
C ILE A 31 7.08 -22.95 12.67
N ARG A 32 7.33 -21.75 12.13
CA ARG A 32 6.57 -21.21 11.01
C ARG A 32 6.71 -22.10 9.77
N LYS A 33 7.93 -22.53 9.41
CA LYS A 33 8.15 -23.43 8.27
C LYS A 33 7.38 -24.74 8.41
N ARG A 34 7.47 -25.40 9.57
CA ARG A 34 6.71 -26.63 9.86
C ARG A 34 5.21 -26.41 9.77
N LYS A 35 4.70 -25.31 10.34
CA LYS A 35 3.28 -24.95 10.25
C LYS A 35 2.85 -24.74 8.80
N MET A 36 3.67 -24.09 7.98
CA MET A 36 3.39 -23.84 6.56
C MET A 36 3.31 -25.13 5.73
N GLU A 37 4.02 -26.18 6.13
CA GLU A 37 4.00 -27.47 5.46
C GLU A 37 2.72 -28.28 5.75
N THR A 38 1.98 -27.98 6.82
CA THR A 38 0.74 -28.70 7.16
C THR A 38 -0.36 -28.50 6.11
N LYS A 39 -1.09 -29.57 5.77
CA LYS A 39 -2.22 -29.53 4.84
C LYS A 39 -3.25 -28.46 5.23
N LYS A 40 -3.64 -28.44 6.51
CA LYS A 40 -4.54 -27.44 7.10
C LYS A 40 -4.10 -26.01 6.82
N TYR A 41 -2.81 -25.70 6.98
CA TYR A 41 -2.32 -24.34 6.73
C TYR A 41 -2.29 -24.00 5.24
N ARG A 42 -1.89 -24.94 4.37
CA ARG A 42 -1.92 -24.72 2.91
C ARG A 42 -3.35 -24.48 2.40
N GLU A 43 -4.33 -25.21 2.93
CA GLU A 43 -5.75 -24.99 2.63
C GLU A 43 -6.23 -23.62 3.11
N LEU A 44 -5.86 -23.20 4.33
CA LEU A 44 -6.18 -21.86 4.86
C LEU A 44 -5.55 -20.71 4.05
N LEU A 45 -4.39 -20.95 3.42
CA LEU A 45 -3.77 -20.00 2.49
C LEU A 45 -4.48 -19.97 1.13
N ASN A 46 -5.13 -21.06 0.73
CA ASN A 46 -5.81 -21.20 -0.56
C ASN A 46 -7.20 -20.51 -0.54
N ARG A 47 -7.20 -19.19 -0.34
CA ARG A 47 -8.42 -18.38 -0.36
C ARG A 47 -8.77 -18.00 -1.80
N LYS A 48 -9.93 -18.45 -2.28
CA LYS A 48 -10.44 -18.16 -3.64
C LYS A 48 -10.46 -16.65 -3.94
N ALA A 49 -10.87 -15.83 -2.98
CA ALA A 49 -10.91 -14.38 -3.14
C ALA A 49 -9.51 -13.77 -3.34
N THR A 50 -8.52 -14.17 -2.52
CA THR A 50 -7.13 -13.74 -2.69
C THR A 50 -6.59 -14.11 -4.07
N LYS A 51 -6.83 -15.36 -4.53
CA LYS A 51 -6.37 -15.82 -5.84
C LYS A 51 -6.98 -15.00 -6.97
N ARG A 52 -8.29 -14.73 -6.91
CA ARG A 52 -8.99 -13.87 -7.89
C ARG A 52 -8.38 -12.47 -7.92
N ASN A 53 -8.23 -11.84 -6.76
CA ASN A 53 -7.69 -10.48 -6.66
C ASN A 53 -6.21 -10.42 -7.09
N MET A 54 -5.44 -11.48 -6.84
CA MET A 54 -4.07 -11.61 -7.32
C MET A 54 -4.02 -11.64 -8.84
N VAL A 55 -4.85 -12.44 -9.51
CA VAL A 55 -4.92 -12.48 -10.99
C VAL A 55 -5.28 -11.10 -11.54
N LEU A 56 -6.27 -10.42 -10.95
CA LEU A 56 -6.62 -9.05 -11.35
C LEU A 56 -5.42 -8.09 -11.18
N ALA A 57 -4.72 -8.16 -10.05
CA ALA A 57 -3.55 -7.34 -9.78
C ALA A 57 -2.37 -7.62 -10.74
N GLN A 58 -2.15 -8.88 -11.11
CA GLN A 58 -1.14 -9.27 -12.11
C GLN A 58 -1.49 -8.70 -13.49
N ASN A 59 -2.75 -8.85 -13.92
CA ASN A 59 -3.24 -8.30 -15.19
C ASN A 59 -3.14 -6.76 -15.24
N ALA A 60 -3.33 -6.08 -14.11
CA ALA A 60 -3.22 -4.62 -14.03
C ALA A 60 -1.77 -4.10 -14.16
N VAL A 61 -0.78 -4.96 -13.99
CA VAL A 61 0.66 -4.63 -14.10
C VAL A 61 1.23 -5.06 -15.45
N ALA A 62 0.65 -6.10 -16.07
CA ALA A 62 1.11 -6.61 -17.35
C ALA A 62 1.03 -5.52 -18.43
N ASP A 63 2.16 -5.23 -19.05
CA ASP A 63 2.21 -4.52 -20.33
C ASP A 63 1.86 -5.55 -21.43
N PRO A 64 1.12 -5.20 -22.51
CA PRO A 64 0.87 -6.11 -23.61
C PRO A 64 2.09 -6.89 -24.15
N SER A 65 3.30 -6.37 -23.98
CA SER A 65 4.56 -7.03 -24.39
C SER A 65 5.28 -7.80 -23.27
N ASP A 66 4.80 -7.75 -22.03
CA ASP A 66 5.50 -8.30 -20.87
C ASP A 66 4.88 -9.62 -20.38
N GLU A 67 5.74 -10.52 -19.88
CA GLU A 67 5.29 -11.68 -19.11
C GLU A 67 4.55 -11.25 -17.83
N LEU A 68 3.50 -12.00 -17.51
CA LEU A 68 2.70 -11.77 -16.31
C LEU A 68 3.59 -11.80 -15.05
N PRO A 69 3.58 -10.76 -14.19
CA PRO A 69 4.42 -10.74 -13.01
C PRO A 69 4.03 -11.86 -12.04
N SER A 70 5.01 -12.51 -11.41
CA SER A 70 4.74 -13.52 -10.38
C SER A 70 4.01 -12.91 -9.15
N GLU A 71 3.23 -13.73 -8.43
CA GLU A 71 2.57 -13.30 -7.19
C GLU A 71 3.57 -12.70 -6.19
N GLY A 72 4.76 -13.31 -6.10
CA GLY A 72 5.84 -12.84 -5.24
C GLY A 72 6.31 -11.43 -5.59
N LYS A 73 6.30 -11.06 -6.88
CA LYS A 73 6.62 -9.69 -7.34
C LYS A 73 5.56 -8.70 -6.89
N ILE A 74 4.27 -9.06 -6.98
CA ILE A 74 3.16 -8.23 -6.48
C ILE A 74 3.28 -8.03 -4.97
N TRP A 75 3.44 -9.10 -4.20
CA TRP A 75 3.59 -9.03 -2.74
C TRP A 75 4.84 -8.28 -2.27
N LYS A 76 5.94 -8.38 -3.02
CA LYS A 76 7.14 -7.60 -2.73
C LYS A 76 6.91 -6.12 -2.99
N ALA A 77 6.17 -5.79 -4.05
CA ALA A 77 5.87 -4.42 -4.41
C ALA A 77 4.98 -3.71 -3.38
N THR A 78 4.01 -4.39 -2.74
CA THR A 78 3.21 -3.75 -1.68
C THR A 78 4.05 -3.26 -0.49
N LYS A 79 5.26 -3.81 -0.31
CA LYS A 79 6.26 -3.41 0.70
C LYS A 79 7.31 -2.42 0.16
N HIS A 80 7.04 -1.77 -0.97
CA HIS A 80 7.97 -0.80 -1.54
C HIS A 80 8.28 0.31 -0.52
N LYS A 81 9.52 0.81 -0.51
CA LYS A 81 9.94 1.91 0.38
C LYS A 81 9.17 3.23 0.17
N ASP A 82 8.46 3.33 -0.94
CA ASP A 82 7.64 4.50 -1.26
C ASP A 82 6.22 4.39 -0.70
N VAL A 83 5.87 3.24 -0.11
CA VAL A 83 4.57 2.96 0.47
C VAL A 83 4.72 2.93 1.99
N SER A 84 3.88 3.69 2.70
CA SER A 84 3.90 3.69 4.16
C SER A 84 3.45 2.33 4.73
N ARG A 85 3.81 2.02 5.97
CA ARG A 85 3.43 0.75 6.60
C ARG A 85 1.91 0.55 6.65
N SER A 86 1.16 1.62 6.91
CA SER A 86 -0.30 1.60 6.95
C SER A 86 -0.89 1.31 5.58
N ILE A 87 -0.36 1.95 4.53
CA ILE A 87 -0.80 1.72 3.15
C ILE A 87 -0.43 0.32 2.67
N HIS A 88 0.77 -0.17 3.01
CA HIS A 88 1.15 -1.57 2.74
C HIS A 88 0.14 -2.55 3.34
N PHE A 89 -0.24 -2.35 4.61
CA PHE A 89 -1.26 -3.19 5.24
C PHE A 89 -2.62 -3.06 4.54
N PHE A 90 -2.99 -1.85 4.13
CA PHE A 90 -4.22 -1.60 3.38
C PHE A 90 -4.26 -2.33 2.04
N LEU A 91 -3.22 -2.18 1.21
CA LEU A 91 -3.09 -2.90 -0.07
C LEU A 91 -3.09 -4.42 0.13
N TRP A 92 -2.38 -4.90 1.16
CA TRP A 92 -2.36 -6.31 1.51
C TRP A 92 -3.77 -6.84 1.85
N MET A 93 -4.53 -6.09 2.65
CA MET A 93 -5.91 -6.43 3.01
C MET A 93 -6.86 -6.38 1.81
N MET A 94 -6.67 -5.45 0.87
CA MET A 94 -7.43 -5.40 -0.39
C MET A 94 -7.19 -6.65 -1.23
N VAL A 95 -5.93 -7.03 -1.46
CA VAL A 95 -5.60 -8.23 -2.23
C VAL A 95 -6.16 -9.49 -1.55
N HIS A 96 -6.15 -9.54 -0.22
CA HIS A 96 -6.71 -10.66 0.53
C HIS A 96 -8.24 -10.64 0.70
N ASP A 97 -8.93 -9.61 0.20
CA ASP A 97 -10.38 -9.42 0.37
C ASP A 97 -10.81 -9.57 1.84
N SER A 98 -10.02 -8.99 2.75
CA SER A 98 -10.13 -9.24 4.19
C SER A 98 -10.79 -8.11 4.97
N TYR A 99 -11.28 -7.08 4.28
CA TYR A 99 -12.07 -6.02 4.90
C TYR A 99 -13.49 -6.48 5.20
N LYS A 100 -13.98 -6.14 6.39
CA LYS A 100 -15.33 -6.44 6.87
C LYS A 100 -16.30 -5.37 6.34
N ILE A 101 -16.67 -5.49 5.08
CA ILE A 101 -17.58 -4.57 4.37
C ILE A 101 -18.67 -5.36 3.64
N GLY A 102 -19.72 -4.66 3.19
CA GLY A 102 -20.78 -5.28 2.41
C GLY A 102 -21.53 -6.36 3.19
N ARG A 103 -21.78 -7.49 2.53
CA ARG A 103 -22.46 -8.68 3.10
C ARG A 103 -21.80 -9.30 4.33
N TYR A 104 -20.57 -8.90 4.66
CA TYR A 104 -19.98 -9.33 5.92
C TYR A 104 -20.72 -8.73 7.12
N CYS A 105 -21.22 -7.50 6.98
CA CYS A 105 -21.96 -6.78 8.01
C CYS A 105 -23.26 -7.51 8.41
N ASP A 106 -23.91 -8.20 7.47
CA ASP A 106 -25.12 -9.01 7.71
C ASP A 106 -24.91 -10.14 8.74
N LYS A 107 -23.64 -10.50 9.01
CA LYS A 107 -23.27 -11.54 9.98
C LYS A 107 -23.04 -10.99 11.39
N ILE A 108 -23.09 -9.68 11.56
CA ILE A 108 -22.87 -8.99 12.82
C ILE A 108 -24.16 -8.28 13.19
N SER A 109 -24.80 -8.76 14.26
CA SER A 109 -26.03 -8.15 14.77
C SER A 109 -25.84 -6.67 15.09
N GLY A 110 -26.68 -5.82 14.50
CA GLY A 110 -26.66 -4.36 14.72
C GLY A 110 -25.71 -3.58 13.80
N SER A 111 -25.02 -4.24 12.87
CA SER A 111 -24.11 -3.61 11.89
C SER A 111 -24.61 -3.73 10.45
N GLU A 112 -25.79 -4.29 10.20
CA GLU A 112 -26.30 -4.63 8.88
C GLU A 112 -26.36 -3.40 7.96
N GLN A 113 -26.80 -2.26 8.49
CA GLN A 113 -26.86 -0.98 7.79
C GLN A 113 -25.48 -0.50 7.29
N GLN A 114 -24.38 -0.91 7.93
CA GLN A 114 -23.01 -0.53 7.54
C GLN A 114 -22.52 -1.27 6.27
N GLY A 115 -23.25 -2.30 5.84
CA GLY A 115 -22.95 -3.08 4.63
C GLY A 115 -23.47 -2.44 3.35
N VAL A 116 -24.31 -1.41 3.44
CA VAL A 116 -24.93 -0.72 2.30
C VAL A 116 -24.45 0.73 2.28
N CYS A 117 -24.12 1.24 1.09
CA CYS A 117 -23.85 2.66 0.96
C CYS A 117 -25.17 3.43 0.99
N GLU A 118 -25.33 4.33 1.96
CA GLU A 118 -26.55 5.11 2.17
C GLU A 118 -26.98 5.90 0.92
N LYS A 119 -26.07 6.66 0.31
CA LYS A 119 -26.38 7.44 -0.89
C LYS A 119 -26.58 6.61 -2.16
N CYS A 120 -25.81 5.54 -2.35
CA CYS A 120 -25.87 4.76 -3.58
C CYS A 120 -26.93 3.64 -3.54
N GLY A 121 -27.39 3.24 -2.36
CA GLY A 121 -28.33 2.12 -2.18
C GLY A 121 -27.78 0.74 -2.54
N VAL A 122 -26.47 0.61 -2.79
CA VAL A 122 -25.83 -0.66 -3.20
C VAL A 122 -25.05 -1.29 -2.05
N THR A 123 -24.96 -2.63 -2.05
CA THR A 123 -24.05 -3.35 -1.17
C THR A 123 -22.62 -2.87 -1.39
N GLU A 124 -21.99 -2.42 -0.32
CA GLU A 124 -20.68 -1.83 -0.39
C GLU A 124 -19.61 -2.90 -0.70
N SER A 125 -18.73 -2.58 -1.63
CA SER A 125 -17.57 -3.40 -1.99
C SER A 125 -16.34 -2.50 -2.14
N MET A 126 -15.14 -3.09 -2.09
CA MET A 126 -13.93 -2.32 -2.29
C MET A 126 -13.91 -1.61 -3.65
N ASP A 127 -14.47 -2.24 -4.68
CA ASP A 127 -14.64 -1.62 -5.99
C ASP A 127 -15.61 -0.44 -5.94
N HIS A 128 -16.77 -0.61 -5.31
CA HIS A 128 -17.69 0.50 -5.10
C HIS A 128 -17.02 1.68 -4.37
N ILE A 129 -16.38 1.44 -3.22
CA ILE A 129 -15.76 2.50 -2.40
C ILE A 129 -14.68 3.24 -3.19
N MET A 130 -13.82 2.50 -3.91
CA MET A 130 -12.65 3.07 -4.55
C MET A 130 -12.97 3.75 -5.87
N THR A 131 -13.96 3.26 -6.63
CA THR A 131 -14.09 3.63 -8.05
C THR A 131 -15.50 4.11 -8.47
N LYS A 132 -16.56 3.77 -7.72
CA LYS A 132 -17.96 4.01 -8.14
C LYS A 132 -18.78 4.89 -7.20
N CYS A 133 -18.38 5.03 -5.95
CA CYS A 133 -19.18 5.68 -4.92
C CYS A 133 -19.40 7.17 -5.22
N THR A 134 -20.65 7.62 -5.15
CA THR A 134 -21.05 9.01 -5.43
C THR A 134 -21.08 9.90 -4.18
N GLU A 135 -20.74 9.33 -3.01
CA GLU A 135 -20.55 10.11 -1.80
C GLU A 135 -19.38 11.07 -1.91
N PRO A 136 -19.42 12.24 -1.26
CA PRO A 136 -18.28 13.14 -1.18
C PRO A 136 -17.02 12.41 -0.69
N GLY A 137 -15.91 12.62 -1.40
CA GLY A 137 -14.60 12.04 -1.08
C GLY A 137 -13.95 11.40 -2.29
N GLN A 138 -14.53 10.31 -2.79
CA GLN A 138 -13.94 9.47 -3.84
C GLN A 138 -13.64 10.28 -5.11
N GLU A 139 -14.62 11.00 -5.64
CA GLU A 139 -14.46 11.77 -6.87
C GLU A 139 -13.44 12.90 -6.71
N GLN A 140 -13.57 13.67 -5.62
CA GLN A 140 -12.71 14.81 -5.33
C GLN A 140 -11.24 14.38 -5.17
N VAL A 141 -11.00 13.28 -4.46
CA VAL A 141 -9.63 12.78 -4.24
C VAL A 141 -8.99 12.30 -5.56
N TRP A 142 -9.75 11.62 -6.43
CA TRP A 142 -9.22 11.21 -7.73
C TRP A 142 -9.03 12.38 -8.70
N GLY A 143 -9.89 13.39 -8.64
CA GLY A 143 -9.70 14.65 -9.37
C GLY A 143 -8.35 15.30 -9.01
N LEU A 144 -8.08 15.50 -7.72
CA LEU A 144 -6.82 16.10 -7.26
C LEU A 144 -5.58 15.28 -7.64
N ALA A 145 -5.69 13.95 -7.58
CA ALA A 145 -4.62 13.07 -8.03
C ALA A 145 -4.38 13.20 -9.55
N SER A 146 -5.44 13.36 -10.34
CA SER A 146 -5.35 13.59 -11.78
C SER A 146 -4.76 14.95 -12.11
N ASP A 147 -5.15 16.01 -11.39
CA ASP A 147 -4.64 17.36 -11.60
C ASP A 147 -3.11 17.42 -11.37
N LEU A 148 -2.62 16.86 -10.25
CA LEU A 148 -1.18 16.81 -10.00
C LEU A 148 -0.44 15.96 -11.04
N TRP A 149 -1.04 14.86 -11.48
CA TRP A 149 -0.47 14.01 -12.51
C TRP A 149 -0.40 14.70 -13.89
N LYS A 150 -1.41 15.51 -14.20
CA LYS A 150 -1.48 16.31 -15.42
C LYS A 150 -0.41 17.40 -15.43
N LEU A 151 -0.17 18.07 -14.30
CA LEU A 151 0.97 18.99 -14.15
C LEU A 151 2.30 18.27 -14.43
N LYS A 152 2.47 17.05 -13.91
CA LYS A 152 3.69 16.26 -14.13
C LYS A 152 3.92 15.86 -15.58
N THR A 153 2.88 15.32 -16.21
CA THR A 153 3.01 14.51 -17.44
C THR A 153 2.40 15.14 -18.68
N GLY A 154 1.56 16.17 -18.50
CA GLY A 154 0.71 16.75 -19.56
C GLY A 154 -0.53 15.91 -19.88
N ALA A 155 -0.70 14.73 -19.27
CA ALA A 155 -1.82 13.84 -19.51
C ALA A 155 -2.62 13.59 -18.23
N GLU A 156 -3.91 13.31 -18.38
CA GLU A 156 -4.77 12.99 -17.24
C GLU A 156 -4.41 11.63 -16.65
N LEU A 157 -4.61 11.49 -15.34
CA LEU A 157 -4.56 10.18 -14.68
C LEU A 157 -5.96 9.59 -14.76
N PRO A 158 -6.18 8.50 -15.53
CA PRO A 158 -7.46 7.83 -15.50
C PRO A 158 -7.74 7.34 -14.08
N LYS A 159 -8.99 7.46 -13.64
CA LYS A 159 -9.42 6.90 -12.36
C LYS A 159 -9.02 5.41 -12.31
N PRO A 160 -8.24 4.98 -11.30
CA PRO A 160 -7.70 3.64 -11.31
C PRO A 160 -8.78 2.61 -10.99
N THR A 161 -8.69 1.44 -11.63
CA THR A 161 -9.49 0.28 -11.22
C THR A 161 -9.01 -0.25 -9.86
N THR A 162 -9.85 -1.01 -9.16
CA THR A 162 -9.42 -1.68 -7.91
C THR A 162 -8.19 -2.55 -8.12
N ALA A 163 -8.06 -3.20 -9.29
CA ALA A 163 -6.90 -4.00 -9.65
C ALA A 163 -5.62 -3.16 -9.75
N GLN A 164 -5.70 -1.98 -10.36
CA GLN A 164 -4.59 -1.05 -10.45
C GLN A 164 -4.21 -0.48 -9.07
N ILE A 165 -5.19 -0.22 -8.18
CA ILE A 165 -4.91 0.20 -6.80
C ILE A 165 -4.17 -0.91 -6.05
N MET A 166 -4.68 -2.14 -6.10
CA MET A 166 -4.06 -3.31 -5.45
C MET A 166 -2.60 -3.50 -5.89
N ALA A 167 -2.32 -3.24 -7.17
CA ALA A 167 -1.01 -3.45 -7.77
C ALA A 167 -0.19 -2.16 -7.96
N CYS A 168 -0.63 -1.01 -7.44
CA CYS A 168 -0.09 0.30 -7.83
C CYS A 168 1.42 0.40 -7.61
N ALA A 169 1.93 -0.21 -6.54
CA ALA A 169 3.34 -0.24 -6.18
C ALA A 169 4.22 -1.08 -7.13
N ALA A 170 3.62 -1.95 -7.94
CA ALA A 170 4.30 -2.77 -8.96
C ALA A 170 4.28 -2.13 -10.35
N ILE A 171 3.28 -1.29 -10.63
CA ILE A 171 3.11 -0.61 -11.91
C ILE A 171 4.31 0.30 -12.19
N LYS A 172 4.82 0.23 -13.43
CA LYS A 172 5.88 1.10 -13.94
C LYS A 172 5.30 2.16 -14.88
N ARG A 173 6.05 3.26 -15.02
CA ARG A 173 5.78 4.36 -15.93
C ARG A 173 7.07 4.68 -16.69
N ARG A 174 6.98 5.63 -17.61
CA ARG A 174 8.06 6.03 -18.54
C ARG A 174 9.44 6.11 -17.88
N ASP A 175 9.52 6.73 -16.70
CA ASP A 175 10.76 6.88 -15.95
C ASP A 175 10.59 6.63 -14.44
N ALA A 176 11.70 6.59 -13.71
CA ALA A 176 11.72 6.32 -12.28
C ALA A 176 11.00 7.38 -11.43
N GLY A 177 11.07 8.66 -11.79
CA GLY A 177 10.40 9.75 -11.10
C GLY A 177 8.89 9.69 -11.29
N THR A 178 8.44 9.53 -12.54
CA THR A 178 7.01 9.36 -12.87
C THR A 178 6.44 8.07 -12.28
N THR A 179 7.20 6.98 -12.27
CA THR A 179 6.81 5.72 -11.61
C THR A 179 6.61 5.93 -10.11
N ARG A 180 7.54 6.64 -9.47
CA ARG A 180 7.49 6.89 -8.04
C ARG A 180 6.33 7.82 -7.66
N LEU A 181 6.10 8.88 -8.44
CA LEU A 181 4.97 9.78 -8.24
C LEU A 181 3.64 9.05 -8.40
N PHE A 182 3.49 8.21 -9.43
CA PHE A 182 2.29 7.39 -9.64
C PHE A 182 1.97 6.53 -8.43
N ARG A 183 2.98 5.84 -7.88
CA ARG A 183 2.82 4.98 -6.70
C ARG A 183 2.35 5.77 -5.48
N ILE A 184 2.96 6.93 -5.25
CA ILE A 184 2.58 7.84 -4.17
C ILE A 184 1.13 8.28 -4.36
N LEU A 185 0.80 8.87 -5.51
CA LEU A 185 -0.53 9.42 -5.79
C LEU A 185 -1.63 8.38 -5.65
N VAL A 186 -1.50 7.21 -6.30
CA VAL A 186 -2.56 6.19 -6.25
C VAL A 186 -2.71 5.62 -4.85
N SER A 187 -1.60 5.34 -4.16
CA SER A 187 -1.66 4.65 -2.87
C SER A 187 -2.11 5.56 -1.72
N GLU A 188 -1.64 6.82 -1.68
CA GLU A 188 -2.06 7.82 -0.70
C GLU A 188 -3.52 8.22 -0.92
N SER A 189 -3.93 8.42 -2.19
CA SER A 189 -5.31 8.78 -2.55
C SER A 189 -6.30 7.67 -2.21
N ALA A 190 -6.02 6.42 -2.60
CA ALA A 190 -6.89 5.29 -2.27
C ALA A 190 -7.04 5.09 -0.75
N PHE A 191 -5.95 5.27 -0.01
CA PHE A 191 -5.99 5.18 1.45
C PHE A 191 -6.79 6.33 2.09
N LEU A 192 -6.71 7.54 1.53
CA LEU A 192 -7.55 8.66 1.98
C LEU A 192 -9.03 8.39 1.69
N VAL A 193 -9.39 7.87 0.51
CA VAL A 193 -10.77 7.48 0.19
C VAL A 193 -11.30 6.44 1.19
N TRP A 194 -10.48 5.42 1.50
CA TRP A 194 -10.81 4.42 2.52
C TRP A 194 -11.07 5.05 3.89
N ARG A 195 -10.22 6.01 4.31
CA ARG A 195 -10.37 6.71 5.58
C ARG A 195 -11.63 7.56 5.65
N LEU A 196 -11.90 8.37 4.62
CA LEU A 196 -13.11 9.19 4.53
C LEU A 196 -14.38 8.33 4.62
N ARG A 197 -14.39 7.16 3.96
CA ARG A 197 -15.48 6.19 4.09
C ARG A 197 -15.62 5.71 5.54
N ASN A 198 -14.53 5.35 6.21
CA ASN A 198 -14.59 4.82 7.57
C ASN A 198 -15.03 5.88 8.58
N GLU A 199 -14.58 7.12 8.44
CA GLU A 199 -15.05 8.24 9.25
C GLU A 199 -16.58 8.39 9.13
N ARG A 200 -17.12 8.34 7.90
CA ARG A 200 -18.56 8.38 7.68
C ARG A 200 -19.31 7.15 8.23
N VAL A 201 -18.91 5.94 7.83
CA VAL A 201 -19.71 4.72 8.07
C VAL A 201 -19.46 4.10 9.44
N ILE A 202 -18.21 4.14 9.93
CA ILE A 202 -17.81 3.51 11.19
C ILE A 202 -17.89 4.53 12.34
N ASN A 203 -17.32 5.72 12.15
CA ASN A 203 -17.32 6.74 13.20
C ASN A 203 -18.59 7.60 13.22
N LYS A 204 -19.48 7.43 12.23
CA LYS A 204 -20.73 8.20 12.07
C LYS A 204 -20.49 9.71 12.00
N GLU A 205 -19.37 10.11 11.40
CA GLU A 205 -19.07 11.52 11.14
C GLU A 205 -19.86 12.04 9.94
N ASN A 206 -20.24 13.32 9.96
CA ASN A 206 -20.88 13.96 8.83
C ASN A 206 -19.97 13.95 7.58
N PRO A 207 -20.54 13.90 6.36
CA PRO A 207 -19.76 13.99 5.14
C PRO A 207 -18.81 15.20 5.15
N THR A 208 -17.53 14.95 4.89
CA THR A 208 -16.52 16.01 4.85
C THR A 208 -16.75 16.92 3.65
N SER A 209 -16.69 18.23 3.84
CA SER A 209 -16.86 19.20 2.74
C SER A 209 -15.76 19.06 1.69
N ALA A 210 -16.06 19.43 0.44
CA ALA A 210 -15.09 19.38 -0.65
C ALA A 210 -13.79 20.14 -0.34
N ARG A 211 -13.90 21.32 0.30
CA ARG A 211 -12.74 22.12 0.74
C ARG A 211 -11.91 21.38 1.80
N ALA A 212 -12.56 20.71 2.75
CA ALA A 212 -11.86 19.95 3.77
C ALA A 212 -11.19 18.70 3.18
N ILE A 213 -11.82 18.02 2.20
CA ILE A 213 -11.21 16.92 1.45
C ILE A 213 -9.96 17.41 0.70
N HIS A 214 -10.08 18.53 -0.02
CA HIS A 214 -8.96 19.18 -0.70
C HIS A 214 -7.78 19.44 0.24
N ASN A 215 -8.03 20.12 1.36
CA ASN A 215 -6.98 20.47 2.32
C ASN A 215 -6.34 19.23 2.97
N ARG A 216 -7.13 18.18 3.24
CA ARG A 216 -6.60 16.91 3.77
C ARG A 216 -5.71 16.21 2.76
N TRP A 217 -6.12 16.16 1.50
CA TRP A 217 -5.33 15.56 0.42
C TRP A 217 -4.04 16.36 0.17
N LEU A 218 -4.13 17.70 0.09
CA LEU A 218 -2.97 18.57 -0.12
C LEU A 218 -1.96 18.44 1.04
N LYS A 219 -2.46 18.38 2.28
CA LYS A 219 -1.62 18.13 3.46
C LYS A 219 -0.94 16.76 3.40
N LEU A 220 -1.66 15.72 2.95
CA LEU A 220 -1.12 14.37 2.79
C LEU A 220 0.07 14.34 1.82
N ILE A 221 -0.11 14.93 0.63
CA ILE A 221 0.94 14.98 -0.41
C ILE A 221 2.12 15.86 0.02
N ASN A 222 1.88 17.02 0.64
CA ASN A 222 2.95 17.86 1.16
C ASN A 222 3.74 17.18 2.28
N ASN A 223 3.07 16.44 3.18
CA ASN A 223 3.77 15.63 4.18
C ASN A 223 4.65 14.57 3.52
N ARG A 224 4.19 13.95 2.43
CA ARG A 224 4.98 12.98 1.68
C ARG A 224 6.20 13.61 1.01
N LEU A 225 6.04 14.77 0.39
CA LEU A 225 7.15 15.58 -0.14
C LEU A 225 8.16 15.92 0.96
N GLY A 226 7.70 16.42 2.11
CA GLY A 226 8.56 16.74 3.26
C GLY A 226 9.35 15.53 3.78
N LEU A 227 8.70 14.36 3.87
CA LEU A 227 9.37 13.11 4.23
C LEU A 227 10.44 12.72 3.21
N ASP A 228 10.12 12.79 1.91
CA ASP A 228 11.08 12.46 0.85
C ASP A 228 12.32 13.35 0.91
N ARG A 229 12.13 14.65 1.14
CA ARG A 229 13.21 15.62 1.33
C ARG A 229 14.07 15.27 2.54
N ALA A 230 13.46 15.05 3.71
CA ALA A 230 14.17 14.68 4.92
C ALA A 230 14.99 13.39 4.72
N MET A 231 14.44 12.42 3.99
CA MET A 231 15.09 11.15 3.68
C MET A 231 16.26 11.26 2.70
N THR A 232 16.53 12.43 2.11
CA THR A 232 17.75 12.66 1.31
C THR A 232 19.00 12.92 2.14
N ASN A 233 18.87 13.09 3.46
CA ASN A 233 20.01 13.37 4.34
C ASN A 233 20.93 12.15 4.49
N GLU A 234 22.03 12.13 3.74
CA GLU A 234 23.03 11.06 3.76
C GLU A 234 23.80 10.97 5.08
N HIS A 235 23.99 12.09 5.79
CA HIS A 235 24.62 12.07 7.12
C HIS A 235 23.76 11.31 8.14
N LYS A 236 22.43 11.52 8.11
CA LYS A 236 21.50 10.88 9.04
C LYS A 236 21.15 9.44 8.65
N TYR A 237 20.99 9.16 7.36
CA TYR A 237 20.46 7.88 6.88
C TYR A 237 21.48 7.00 6.15
N GLY A 238 22.70 7.50 5.88
CA GLY A 238 23.77 6.77 5.21
C GLY A 238 23.29 6.10 3.92
N LYS A 239 23.62 4.81 3.76
CA LYS A 239 23.20 3.99 2.61
C LYS A 239 21.67 3.82 2.46
N ARG A 240 20.88 4.20 3.46
CA ARG A 240 19.40 4.17 3.41
C ARG A 240 18.78 5.47 2.93
N ALA A 241 19.59 6.52 2.75
CA ALA A 241 19.12 7.79 2.20
C ALA A 241 18.52 7.60 0.80
N VAL A 242 17.51 8.39 0.49
CA VAL A 242 16.92 8.46 -0.85
C VAL A 242 17.80 9.38 -1.69
N LYS A 243 18.20 8.93 -2.88
CA LYS A 243 18.97 9.77 -3.80
C LYS A 243 18.23 11.06 -4.10
N LYS A 244 18.88 12.21 -3.92
CA LYS A 244 18.32 13.53 -4.25
C LYS A 244 17.78 13.58 -5.68
N THR A 245 18.54 13.05 -6.64
CA THR A 245 18.14 12.99 -8.05
C THR A 245 16.81 12.27 -8.27
N LEU A 246 16.49 11.26 -7.48
CA LEU A 246 15.20 10.58 -7.55
C LEU A 246 14.07 11.45 -6.97
N VAL A 247 14.33 12.16 -5.85
CA VAL A 247 13.36 13.08 -5.24
C VAL A 247 13.06 14.24 -6.18
N LEU A 248 14.08 14.89 -6.75
CA LEU A 248 13.95 15.94 -7.75
C LEU A 248 13.15 15.45 -8.97
N LYS A 249 13.50 14.29 -9.54
CA LYS A 249 12.75 13.69 -10.66
C LYS A 249 11.31 13.33 -10.30
N THR A 250 11.02 12.98 -9.05
CA THR A 250 9.67 12.64 -8.59
C THR A 250 8.80 13.89 -8.61
N TRP A 251 9.29 14.97 -7.99
CA TRP A 251 8.48 16.14 -7.66
C TRP A 251 8.67 17.33 -8.62
N CYS A 252 9.55 17.26 -9.62
CA CYS A 252 9.62 18.33 -10.61
C CYS A 252 8.30 18.49 -11.39
N LYS A 253 8.02 19.71 -11.81
CA LYS A 253 6.80 20.21 -12.48
C LYS A 253 5.54 20.25 -11.63
N VAL A 254 5.61 19.87 -10.35
CA VAL A 254 4.43 19.80 -9.47
C VAL A 254 4.59 20.66 -8.22
N LEU A 255 5.66 21.47 -8.15
CA LEU A 255 5.91 22.36 -7.02
C LEU A 255 5.27 23.72 -7.26
N LYS A 256 4.83 24.35 -6.17
CA LYS A 256 4.39 25.73 -6.20
C LYS A 256 5.59 26.64 -6.43
N ASN A 257 5.48 27.58 -7.36
CA ASN A 257 6.53 28.54 -7.70
C ASN A 257 7.87 27.86 -8.03
N GLU A 258 7.83 26.77 -8.80
CA GLU A 258 9.02 25.96 -9.08
C GLU A 258 10.14 26.73 -9.77
N ASP A 259 9.79 27.74 -10.58
CA ASP A 259 10.75 28.58 -11.30
C ASP A 259 11.60 29.45 -10.35
N ASP A 260 11.10 29.74 -9.14
CA ASP A 260 11.81 30.49 -8.10
C ASP A 260 12.73 29.59 -7.25
N LEU A 261 12.61 28.26 -7.38
CA LEU A 261 13.37 27.31 -6.57
C LEU A 261 14.75 27.02 -7.18
N PRO A 262 15.78 26.79 -6.35
CA PRO A 262 17.07 26.33 -6.85
C PRO A 262 16.95 24.94 -7.48
N LYS A 263 17.87 24.63 -8.40
CA LYS A 263 17.94 23.31 -9.07
C LYS A 263 17.95 22.13 -8.08
N ASP A 264 18.57 22.31 -6.92
CA ASP A 264 18.47 21.38 -5.77
C ASP A 264 17.73 22.04 -4.60
N TRP A 265 16.40 21.99 -4.64
CA TRP A 265 15.53 22.51 -3.57
C TRP A 265 15.37 21.55 -2.38
N THR A 266 16.06 20.41 -2.35
CA THR A 266 15.83 19.39 -1.29
C THR A 266 16.09 19.93 0.12
N ARG A 267 16.92 20.96 0.25
CA ARG A 267 17.29 21.62 1.51
C ARG A 267 16.41 22.83 1.90
N GLU A 268 15.53 23.30 1.02
CA GLU A 268 14.74 24.53 1.23
C GLU A 268 13.53 24.35 2.14
N THR A 269 13.34 25.16 3.17
CA THR A 269 12.30 24.89 4.19
C THR A 269 10.85 24.98 3.68
N GLU A 270 10.58 25.70 2.59
CA GLU A 270 9.23 26.08 2.17
C GLU A 270 8.79 25.51 0.81
N VAL A 271 9.20 24.28 0.51
CA VAL A 271 8.79 23.61 -0.74
C VAL A 271 7.46 22.89 -0.57
N LEU A 272 6.44 23.31 -1.34
CA LEU A 272 5.10 22.73 -1.35
C LEU A 272 4.71 22.30 -2.77
N VAL A 273 3.81 21.32 -2.88
CA VAL A 273 3.15 21.02 -4.16
C VAL A 273 2.17 22.12 -4.52
N GLY A 274 2.12 22.47 -5.80
CA GLY A 274 1.17 23.42 -6.36
C GLY A 274 0.04 22.68 -7.06
N ILE A 275 -1.16 22.77 -6.52
CA ILE A 275 -2.40 22.43 -7.22
C ILE A 275 -3.33 23.61 -7.03
N GLY A 276 -3.86 24.12 -8.15
CA GLY A 276 -4.82 25.22 -8.19
C GLY A 276 -6.21 24.76 -7.84
#